data_AF-A0A9D0H103-F1
#
_entry.id   AF-A0A9D0H103-F1
#
_cell.length_a   1.000
_cell.length_b   1.000
_cell.length_c   1.000
_cell.angle_alpha   90.00
_cell.angle_beta   90.00
_cell.angle_gamma   90.00
#
_symmetry.space_group_name_H-M   'P 1'
#
loop_
_entity.id
_entity.type
_entity.pdbx_description
1 polymer ?
#
loop_
_entity_poly.entity_id
_entity_poly.type
_entity_poly.pdbx_seq_one_letter_code
_entity_poly.pdbx_strand_id
1 'polypeptide(L)'
;MTPIEITVNRSYKDFISEKELAQIIKSMEKPETERIYVLFTEVPVKELIDFSIRNRISFENLKNYYLKYIKRAGFKNLELERMFEE
;
A
#
# COMPACT_ATOMS: atom_id res chain seq x y z
N MET A 1 4.79 15.98 -5.02
CA MET A 1 4.97 14.58 -4.63
C MET A 1 4.35 14.39 -3.28
N THR A 2 3.50 13.39 -3.14
CA THR A 2 2.87 13.05 -1.86
C THR A 2 3.85 12.31 -0.95
N PRO A 3 3.62 12.23 0.37
CA PRO A 3 4.44 11.43 1.26
C PRO A 3 4.58 9.97 0.79
N ILE A 4 3.52 9.40 0.22
CA ILE A 4 3.52 8.07 -0.40
C ILE A 4 4.54 8.01 -1.53
N GLU A 5 4.44 8.92 -2.51
CA GLU A 5 5.33 8.93 -3.67
C GLU A 5 6.80 9.13 -3.28
N ILE A 6 7.07 9.94 -2.24
CA ILE A 6 8.42 10.14 -1.72
C ILE A 6 8.96 8.84 -1.12
N THR A 7 8.18 8.17 -0.26
CA THR A 7 8.62 6.95 0.43
C THR A 7 8.83 5.79 -0.54
N VAL A 8 7.83 5.52 -1.39
CA VAL A 8 7.84 4.35 -2.30
C VAL A 8 8.87 4.46 -3.41
N ASN A 9 9.24 5.68 -3.82
CA ASN A 9 10.24 5.88 -4.88
C ASN A 9 11.64 6.19 -4.37
N ARG A 10 11.84 6.29 -3.04
CA ARG A 10 13.10 6.77 -2.44
C ARG A 10 14.35 6.04 -2.95
N SER A 11 14.24 4.75 -3.22
CA SER A 11 15.35 3.88 -3.61
C SER A 11 15.44 3.60 -5.12
N TYR A 12 14.64 4.28 -5.95
CA TYR A 12 14.51 3.95 -7.36
C TYR A 12 14.80 5.15 -8.29
N LYS A 13 15.22 4.85 -9.52
CA LYS A 13 15.53 5.86 -10.55
C LYS A 13 14.31 6.27 -11.37
N ASP A 14 13.39 5.33 -11.56
CA ASP A 14 12.08 5.52 -12.18
C ASP A 14 11.02 5.86 -11.11
N PHE A 15 9.89 6.38 -11.57
CA PHE A 15 8.84 6.92 -10.73
C PHE A 15 7.54 6.14 -10.91
N ILE A 16 6.94 5.71 -9.81
CA ILE A 16 5.53 5.27 -9.77
C ILE A 16 4.69 6.33 -9.06
N SER A 17 3.59 6.73 -9.70
CA SER A 17 2.67 7.70 -9.10
C SER A 17 1.76 7.08 -8.06
N GLU A 18 1.22 7.92 -7.18
CA GLU A 18 0.18 7.50 -6.23
C GLU A 18 -1.03 6.86 -6.94
N LYS A 19 -1.38 7.37 -8.13
CA LYS A 19 -2.49 6.85 -8.94
C LYS A 19 -2.22 5.44 -9.46
N GLU A 20 -1.01 5.15 -9.90
CA GLU A 20 -0.62 3.81 -10.38
C GLU A 20 -0.65 2.80 -9.24
N LEU A 21 -0.09 3.16 -8.07
CA LEU A 21 -0.18 2.32 -6.87
C LEU A 21 -1.64 2.04 -6.48
N ALA A 22 -2.49 3.05 -6.55
CA ALA A 22 -3.91 2.89 -6.26
C ALA A 22 -4.63 1.97 -7.27
N GLN A 23 -4.27 2.03 -8.55
CA GLN A 23 -4.86 1.14 -9.55
C GLN A 23 -4.46 -0.31 -9.32
N ILE A 24 -3.19 -0.60 -9.00
CA ILE A 24 -2.73 -1.95 -8.67
C ILE A 24 -3.58 -2.56 -7.55
N ILE A 25 -3.84 -1.78 -6.49
CA ILE A 25 -4.64 -2.24 -5.35
C ILE A 25 -6.11 -2.46 -5.75
N LYS A 26 -6.71 -1.52 -6.48
CA LYS A 26 -8.12 -1.60 -6.92
C LYS A 26 -8.38 -2.77 -7.86
N SER A 27 -7.46 -3.00 -8.79
CA SER A 27 -7.53 -4.11 -9.75
C SER A 27 -7.15 -5.45 -9.12
N MET A 28 -6.71 -5.45 -7.84
CA MET A 28 -6.21 -6.64 -7.14
C MET A 28 -5.09 -7.34 -7.93
N GLU A 29 -4.26 -6.55 -8.60
CA GLU A 29 -3.14 -7.03 -9.40
C GLU A 29 -2.02 -7.53 -8.48
N LYS A 30 -1.34 -8.59 -8.91
CA LYS A 30 -0.18 -9.09 -8.17
C LYS A 30 0.90 -8.00 -8.15
N PRO A 31 1.59 -7.76 -7.02
CA PRO A 31 2.67 -6.78 -6.98
C PRO A 31 3.78 -7.19 -7.94
N GLU A 32 4.00 -6.41 -9.00
CA GLU A 32 5.11 -6.58 -9.94
C GLU A 32 6.34 -5.76 -9.55
N THR A 33 6.19 -4.88 -8.56
CA THR A 33 7.26 -4.01 -8.05
C THR A 33 7.35 -4.10 -6.54
N GLU A 34 8.57 -4.01 -6.03
CA GLU A 34 8.85 -4.01 -4.60
C GLU A 34 8.25 -2.80 -3.87
N ARG A 35 7.99 -1.71 -4.60
CA ARG A 35 7.40 -0.47 -4.08
C ARG A 35 6.04 -0.68 -3.43
N ILE A 36 5.28 -1.69 -3.88
CA ILE A 36 4.02 -2.05 -3.25
C ILE A 36 4.26 -2.65 -1.86
N TYR A 37 5.33 -3.42 -1.63
CA TYR A 37 5.65 -3.87 -0.27
C TYR A 37 6.06 -2.69 0.61
N VAL A 38 6.88 -1.78 0.08
CA VAL A 38 7.28 -0.53 0.77
C VAL A 38 6.06 0.30 1.19
N LEU A 39 5.04 0.40 0.34
CA LEU A 39 3.77 1.06 0.65
C LEU A 39 3.08 0.49 1.90
N PHE A 40 3.23 -0.81 2.17
CA PHE A 40 2.60 -1.45 3.33
C PHE A 40 3.53 -1.63 4.53
N THR A 41 4.85 -1.48 4.38
CA THR A 41 5.82 -1.69 5.47
C THR A 41 6.50 -0.42 5.96
N GLU A 42 6.76 0.55 5.09
CA GLU A 42 7.54 1.74 5.41
C GLU A 42 6.69 3.02 5.48
N VAL A 43 5.51 3.01 4.85
CA VAL A 43 4.58 4.14 4.94
C VAL A 43 3.84 4.07 6.27
N PRO A 44 3.80 5.17 7.06
CA PRO A 44 3.01 5.23 8.28
C PRO A 44 1.56 4.86 8.03
N VAL A 45 0.95 4.08 8.92
CA VAL A 45 -0.42 3.56 8.71
C VAL A 45 -1.41 4.69 8.48
N LYS A 46 -1.32 5.78 9.24
CA LYS A 46 -2.15 6.97 9.00
C LYS A 46 -2.07 7.48 7.54
N GLU A 47 -0.86 7.57 6.99
CA GLU A 47 -0.67 8.03 5.60
C GLU A 47 -1.19 7.01 4.57
N LEU A 48 -1.07 5.72 4.87
CA LEU A 48 -1.66 4.64 4.07
C LEU A 48 -3.20 4.70 4.08
N ILE A 49 -3.81 4.99 5.23
CA ILE A 49 -5.26 5.19 5.34
C ILE A 49 -5.68 6.45 4.59
N ASP A 50 -5.00 7.58 4.79
CA ASP A 50 -5.27 8.82 4.07
C ASP A 50 -5.13 8.60 2.54
N PHE A 51 -4.14 7.83 2.09
CA PHE A 51 -3.99 7.37 0.71
C PHE A 51 -5.20 6.59 0.21
N SER A 52 -5.70 5.63 1.00
CA SER A 52 -6.85 4.81 0.61
C SER A 52 -8.11 5.67 0.44
N ILE A 53 -8.35 6.62 1.35
CA ILE A 53 -9.47 7.55 1.30
C ILE A 53 -9.37 8.45 0.06
N ARG A 54 -8.22 9.11 -0.16
CA ARG A 54 -8.00 9.99 -1.32
C ARG A 54 -8.24 9.27 -2.64
N ASN A 55 -7.85 8.02 -2.71
CA ASN A 55 -7.95 7.21 -3.92
C ASN A 55 -9.24 6.39 -3.99
N ARG A 56 -10.19 6.51 -3.06
CA ARG A 56 -11.43 5.71 -3.04
C ARG A 56 -11.17 4.21 -3.07
N ILE A 57 -10.17 3.75 -2.31
CA ILE A 57 -9.94 2.34 -2.03
C ILE A 57 -10.74 2.02 -0.77
N SER A 58 -11.67 1.08 -0.85
CA SER A 58 -12.41 0.66 0.34
C SER A 58 -11.46 -0.01 1.33
N PHE A 59 -11.79 0.12 2.62
CA PHE A 59 -11.02 -0.53 3.68
C PHE A 59 -10.92 -2.05 3.46
N GLU A 60 -12.01 -2.66 2.99
CA GLU A 60 -12.05 -4.08 2.61
C GLU A 60 -11.08 -4.40 1.46
N ASN A 61 -11.02 -3.59 0.40
CA ASN A 61 -10.06 -3.81 -0.69
C ASN A 61 -8.62 -3.69 -0.21
N LEU A 62 -8.31 -2.69 0.63
CA LEU A 62 -6.98 -2.51 1.20
C LEU A 62 -6.58 -3.73 2.06
N LYS A 63 -7.48 -4.19 2.93
CA LYS A 63 -7.33 -5.39 3.76
C LYS A 63 -7.10 -6.64 2.91
N ASN A 64 -7.97 -6.88 1.94
CA ASN A 64 -7.91 -8.04 1.06
C ASN A 64 -6.61 -8.06 0.26
N TYR A 65 -6.16 -6.90 -0.24
CA TYR A 65 -4.89 -6.77 -0.94
C TYR A 65 -3.71 -7.12 -0.03
N TYR A 66 -3.66 -6.51 1.16
CA TYR A 66 -2.62 -6.76 2.16
C TYR A 66 -2.53 -8.24 2.52
N LEU A 67 -3.65 -8.87 2.85
CA LEU A 67 -3.69 -10.28 3.24
C LEU A 67 -3.27 -11.21 2.09
N LYS A 68 -3.74 -10.93 0.87
CA LYS A 68 -3.51 -11.79 -0.30
C LYS A 68 -2.06 -11.76 -0.79
N TYR A 69 -1.44 -10.59 -0.81
CA TYR A 69 -0.14 -10.41 -1.45
C TYR A 69 0.99 -10.04 -0.48
N ILE A 70 0.73 -9.17 0.49
CA ILE A 70 1.78 -8.62 1.37
C ILE A 70 2.07 -9.56 2.53
N LYS A 71 1.03 -9.88 3.32
CA LYS A 71 1.14 -10.81 4.46
C LYS A 71 1.56 -12.19 4.01
N ARG A 72 1.01 -12.66 2.89
CA ARG A 72 1.38 -13.95 2.28
C ARG A 72 2.84 -14.01 1.83
N ALA A 73 3.44 -12.89 1.45
CA ALA A 73 4.85 -12.80 1.12
C ALA A 73 5.78 -12.73 2.36
N GLY A 74 5.21 -12.71 3.57
CA GLY A 74 5.95 -12.73 4.84
C GLY A 74 6.13 -11.36 5.50
N PHE A 75 5.67 -10.28 4.87
CA PHE A 75 5.73 -8.93 5.43
C PHE A 75 4.60 -8.71 6.43
N LYS A 76 4.91 -8.07 7.55
CA LYS A 76 3.94 -7.79 8.61
C LYS A 76 3.89 -6.31 8.91
N ASN A 77 2.69 -5.79 9.10
CA ASN A 77 2.43 -4.47 9.64
C ASN A 77 1.42 -4.60 10.78
N LEU A 78 1.92 -4.69 12.02
CA LEU A 78 1.09 -4.98 13.20
C LEU A 78 0.08 -3.86 13.49
N GLU A 79 0.44 -2.60 13.22
CA GLU A 79 -0.46 -1.47 13.41
C GLU A 79 -1.64 -1.55 12.43
N LEU A 80 -1.36 -1.79 11.15
CA LEU A 80 -2.39 -1.97 10.13
C LEU A 80 -3.25 -3.22 10.41
N GLU A 81 -2.64 -4.30 10.87
CA GLU A 81 -3.37 -5.53 11.24
C GLU A 81 -4.35 -5.31 12.39
N ARG A 82 -3.96 -4.55 13.41
CA ARG A 82 -4.88 -4.17 14.51
C ARG A 82 -6.07 -3.39 14.00
N MET A 83 -5.85 -2.44 13.08
CA MET A 83 -6.96 -1.69 12.48
C MET A 83 -7.94 -2.59 11.72
N PHE A 84 -7.49 -3.72 11.16
CA PHE A 84 -8.37 -4.65 10.45
C PHE A 84 -9.21 -5.56 11.35
N GLU A 85 -8.91 -5.60 12.65
CA GLU A 85 -9.60 -6.42 13.65
C GLU A 85 -10.63 -5.63 14.47
N GLU A 86 -10.62 -4.30 14.37
CA GLU A 86 -11.61 -3.36 14.91
C GLU A 86 -12.78 -3.13 13.94
#